data_AF-A0A2U1JFY8-F1
#
_entry.id   AF-A0A2U1JFY8-F1
#
_cell.length_a   1.000
_cell.length_b   1.000
_cell.length_c   1.000
_cell.angle_alpha   90.00
_cell.angle_beta   90.00
_cell.angle_gamma   90.00
#
_symmetry.space_group_name_H-M   'P 1'
#
loop_
_entity.id
_entity.type
_entity.pdbx_description
1 polymer ?
#
loop_
_entity_poly.entity_id
_entity_poly.type
_entity_poly.pdbx_seq_one_letter_code
_entity_poly.pdbx_strand_id
1 'polypeptide(L)'
;MSNITENKLNTTLVAADLATITTSIATITAKLPVATLDEDQRNSYMAINVNNKIFVEDVITELSVSGAGIVPAFINTTFLQNDLSLFQQIDGIEAALLNLIQKTADLKRIAGHESYATALTVYKIYDAANQAGIPGAKQGFDKLKSRFDAQGRPTETTA
;
A
#
# COMPACT_ATOMS: atom_id res chain seq x y z
N MET A 1 -0.63 18.54 19.02
CA MET A 1 -1.12 19.51 18.02
C MET A 1 0.01 19.76 17.03
N SER A 2 -0.23 19.64 15.72
CA SER A 2 0.80 19.96 14.73
C SER A 2 1.13 21.44 14.81
N ASN A 3 2.42 21.80 14.79
CA ASN A 3 2.81 23.19 14.63
C ASN A 3 2.38 23.64 13.23
N ILE A 4 1.46 24.59 13.14
CA ILE A 4 0.91 25.02 11.86
C ILE A 4 1.89 25.84 11.02
N THR A 5 2.95 26.35 11.65
CA THR A 5 4.02 27.05 10.92
C THR A 5 5.08 26.07 10.39
N GLU A 6 4.95 24.78 10.66
CA GLU A 6 5.89 23.75 10.24
C GLU A 6 5.29 22.90 9.12
N ASN A 7 6.02 22.77 8.01
CA ASN A 7 5.68 21.90 6.87
C ASN A 7 6.90 21.02 6.60
N LYS A 8 6.81 19.74 6.99
CA LYS A 8 7.93 18.81 7.02
C LYS A 8 8.29 18.25 5.65
N LEU A 9 7.30 18.05 4.77
CA LEU A 9 7.56 17.54 3.43
C LEU A 9 7.87 18.67 2.44
N ASN A 10 7.08 19.74 2.46
CA ASN A 10 7.19 20.93 1.60
C ASN A 10 7.80 20.70 0.21
N THR A 11 7.31 19.69 -0.51
CA THR A 11 7.85 19.29 -1.81
C THR A 11 6.77 18.65 -2.67
N THR A 12 7.06 18.55 -3.96
CA THR A 12 6.23 17.87 -4.95
C THR A 12 7.13 17.00 -5.81
N LEU A 13 6.62 15.87 -6.28
CA LEU A 13 7.33 15.07 -7.28
C LEU A 13 7.36 15.82 -8.61
N VAL A 14 8.55 15.96 -9.19
CA VAL A 14 8.67 16.50 -10.55
C VAL A 14 8.13 15.50 -11.57
N ALA A 15 7.66 15.99 -12.71
CA ALA A 15 7.00 15.16 -13.72
C ALA A 15 7.87 13.98 -14.20
N ALA A 16 9.19 14.19 -14.32
CA ALA A 16 10.15 13.16 -14.72
C ALA A 16 10.23 12.00 -13.71
N ASP A 17 10.24 12.31 -12.40
CA ASP A 17 10.30 11.30 -11.34
C ASP A 17 8.98 10.53 -11.27
N LEU A 18 7.85 11.22 -11.39
CA LEU A 18 6.53 10.57 -11.41
C LEU A 18 6.39 9.59 -12.58
N ALA A 19 6.87 9.97 -13.78
CA ALA A 19 6.89 9.10 -14.95
C ALA A 19 7.81 7.88 -14.74
N THR A 20 8.99 8.10 -14.15
CA THR A 20 9.96 7.03 -13.84
C THR A 20 9.39 6.02 -12.84
N ILE A 21 8.76 6.50 -11.77
CA ILE A 21 8.12 5.66 -10.76
C ILE A 21 7.00 4.83 -11.41
N THR A 22 6.12 5.47 -12.19
CA THR A 22 4.99 4.78 -12.84
C THR A 22 5.47 3.73 -13.85
N THR A 23 6.51 4.05 -14.63
CA THR A 23 7.14 3.11 -15.56
C THR A 23 7.79 1.93 -14.82
N SER A 24 8.39 2.18 -13.65
CA SER A 24 9.00 1.13 -12.85
C SER A 24 7.95 0.16 -12.29
N ILE A 25 6.79 0.67 -11.84
CA ILE A 25 5.66 -0.17 -11.40
C ILE A 25 5.17 -1.07 -12.55
N ALA A 26 5.02 -0.50 -13.75
CA ALA A 26 4.64 -1.28 -14.93
C ALA A 26 5.70 -2.33 -15.28
N THR A 27 6.99 -1.97 -15.16
CA THR A 27 8.11 -2.88 -15.43
C THR A 27 8.13 -4.05 -14.44
N ILE A 28 7.96 -3.79 -13.14
CA ILE A 28 7.89 -4.84 -12.11
C ILE A 28 6.73 -5.78 -12.43
N THR A 29 5.55 -5.22 -12.70
CA THR A 29 4.34 -6.01 -13.04
C THR A 29 4.59 -6.91 -14.26
N ALA A 30 5.23 -6.39 -15.31
CA ALA A 30 5.51 -7.14 -16.53
C ALA A 30 6.59 -8.23 -16.37
N LYS A 31 7.38 -8.21 -15.29
CA LYS A 31 8.40 -9.23 -15.00
C LYS A 31 7.88 -10.38 -14.14
N LEU A 32 6.71 -10.21 -13.52
CA LEU A 32 6.08 -11.28 -12.73
C LEU A 32 5.33 -12.26 -13.64
N PRO A 33 5.23 -13.54 -13.26
CA PRO A 33 4.41 -14.52 -13.97
C PRO A 33 2.94 -14.08 -14.05
N VAL A 34 2.29 -14.39 -15.18
CA VAL A 34 0.87 -14.06 -15.40
C VAL A 34 0.00 -15.14 -14.77
N ALA A 35 -0.41 -14.92 -13.52
CA ALA A 35 -1.40 -15.73 -12.81
C ALA A 35 -2.19 -14.87 -11.82
N THR A 36 -3.47 -15.19 -11.62
CA THR A 36 -4.33 -14.51 -10.65
C THR A 36 -5.20 -15.52 -9.94
N LEU A 37 -5.49 -15.25 -8.67
CA LEU A 37 -6.49 -16.00 -7.90
C LEU A 37 -7.83 -15.25 -7.92
N ASP A 38 -8.92 -16.00 -8.04
CA ASP A 38 -10.25 -15.52 -7.65
C ASP A 38 -10.42 -15.54 -6.11
N GLU A 39 -11.60 -15.18 -5.63
CA GLU A 39 -11.90 -15.12 -4.19
C GLU A 39 -11.94 -16.52 -3.54
N ASP A 40 -12.52 -17.51 -4.22
CA ASP A 40 -12.62 -18.87 -3.70
C ASP A 40 -11.23 -19.53 -3.62
N GLN A 41 -10.39 -19.32 -4.64
CA GLN A 41 -9.02 -19.79 -4.67
C GLN A 41 -8.17 -19.15 -3.56
N ARG A 42 -8.32 -17.83 -3.33
CA ARG A 42 -7.63 -17.14 -2.22
C ARG A 42 -7.94 -17.75 -0.86
N ASN A 43 -9.16 -18.23 -0.65
CA ASN A 43 -9.60 -18.79 0.62
C ASN A 43 -9.31 -20.30 0.75
N SER A 44 -9.26 -21.03 -0.37
CA SER A 44 -9.17 -22.50 -0.37
C SER A 44 -7.77 -23.06 -0.63
N TYR A 45 -6.87 -22.29 -1.25
CA TYR A 45 -5.53 -22.78 -1.56
C TYR A 45 -4.69 -22.96 -0.29
N MET A 46 -3.88 -24.02 -0.27
CA MET A 46 -2.97 -24.26 0.84
C MET A 46 -1.89 -23.17 0.88
N ALA A 47 -1.68 -22.59 2.07
CA ALA A 47 -0.62 -21.63 2.31
C ALA A 47 0.65 -22.33 2.83
N ILE A 48 1.81 -21.81 2.45
CA ILE A 48 3.09 -22.19 3.06
C ILE A 48 3.36 -21.29 4.26
N ASN A 49 3.69 -21.91 5.39
CA ASN A 49 4.23 -21.29 6.60
C ASN A 49 5.64 -21.87 6.88
N VAL A 50 6.27 -21.41 7.96
CA VAL A 50 7.64 -21.84 8.30
C VAL A 50 7.76 -23.36 8.45
N ASN A 51 6.78 -24.02 9.07
CA ASN A 51 6.85 -25.45 9.36
C ASN A 51 6.64 -26.31 8.11
N ASN A 52 5.61 -26.02 7.31
CA ASN A 52 5.36 -26.82 6.10
C ASN A 52 6.33 -26.47 4.96
N LYS A 53 7.00 -25.31 4.99
CA LYS A 53 8.12 -25.00 4.10
C LYS A 53 9.28 -25.97 4.31
N ILE A 54 9.69 -26.18 5.57
CA ILE A 54 10.76 -27.13 5.91
C ILE A 54 10.39 -28.53 5.44
N PHE A 55 9.12 -28.93 5.62
CA PHE A 55 8.64 -30.21 5.08
C PHE A 55 8.83 -30.31 3.56
N VAL A 56 8.50 -29.26 2.79
CA VAL A 56 8.70 -29.27 1.32
C VAL A 56 10.20 -29.33 0.97
N GLU A 57 11.05 -28.62 1.70
CA GLU A 57 12.52 -28.65 1.54
C GLU A 57 13.10 -30.05 1.81
N ASP A 58 12.64 -30.70 2.89
CA ASP A 58 13.02 -32.07 3.23
C ASP A 58 12.54 -33.07 2.17
N VAL A 59 11.32 -32.92 1.66
CA VAL A 59 10.80 -33.75 0.55
C VAL A 59 11.69 -33.60 -0.69
N ILE A 60 12.07 -32.38 -1.08
CA ILE A 60 12.98 -32.16 -2.21
C ILE A 60 14.36 -32.82 -1.97
N THR A 61 14.83 -32.79 -0.74
CA THR A 61 16.09 -33.44 -0.33
C THR A 61 15.97 -34.96 -0.47
N GLU A 62 14.92 -35.58 0.07
CA GLU A 62 14.72 -37.03 -0.01
C GLU A 62 14.47 -37.52 -1.45
N LEU A 63 13.75 -36.73 -2.26
CA LEU A 63 13.60 -37.01 -3.70
C LEU A 63 14.97 -37.13 -4.40
N SER A 64 15.97 -36.38 -3.95
CA SER A 64 17.32 -36.39 -4.52
C SER A 64 18.20 -37.52 -3.96
N VAL A 65 17.99 -37.94 -2.71
CA VAL A 65 18.78 -38.98 -2.03
C VAL A 65 18.27 -40.38 -2.35
N SER A 66 16.96 -40.59 -2.25
CA SER A 66 16.32 -41.92 -2.30
C SER A 66 15.15 -42.01 -3.28
N GLY A 67 14.74 -40.91 -3.91
CA GLY A 67 13.55 -40.88 -4.77
C GLY A 67 13.62 -41.75 -6.03
N ALA A 68 14.82 -42.09 -6.52
CA ALA A 68 15.01 -42.93 -7.69
C ALA A 68 14.43 -44.34 -7.47
N GLY A 69 13.40 -44.69 -8.24
CA GLY A 69 12.70 -45.99 -8.15
C GLY A 69 11.60 -46.05 -7.09
N ILE A 70 11.49 -45.07 -6.20
CA ILE A 70 10.37 -44.92 -5.25
C ILE A 70 9.27 -44.05 -5.88
N VAL A 71 9.67 -42.92 -6.44
CA VAL A 71 8.73 -41.92 -6.96
C VAL A 71 8.32 -42.32 -8.37
N PRO A 72 7.00 -42.40 -8.66
CA PRO A 72 6.55 -42.73 -10.00
C PRO A 72 7.03 -41.72 -11.05
N ALA A 73 7.42 -42.20 -12.22
CA ALA A 73 7.99 -41.36 -13.29
C ALA A 73 7.04 -40.27 -13.84
N PHE A 74 5.73 -40.36 -13.54
CA PHE A 74 4.76 -39.33 -13.92
C PHE A 74 4.77 -38.10 -12.99
N ILE A 75 5.44 -38.17 -11.83
CA ILE A 75 5.64 -37.03 -10.95
C ILE A 75 6.88 -36.27 -11.42
N ASN A 76 6.68 -35.01 -11.86
CA ASN A 76 7.77 -34.15 -12.25
C ASN A 76 8.33 -33.40 -11.03
N THR A 77 9.46 -33.88 -10.52
CA THR A 77 10.12 -33.30 -9.35
C THR A 77 10.69 -31.90 -9.62
N THR A 78 10.96 -31.55 -10.88
CA THR A 78 11.41 -30.20 -11.26
C THR A 78 10.31 -29.15 -11.05
N PHE A 79 9.04 -29.51 -11.21
CA PHE A 79 7.94 -28.57 -10.93
C PHE A 79 7.90 -28.18 -9.46
N LEU A 80 8.00 -29.16 -8.55
CA LEU A 80 8.06 -28.91 -7.12
C LEU A 80 9.23 -27.98 -6.74
N GLN A 81 10.42 -28.22 -7.31
CA GLN A 81 11.60 -27.40 -7.07
C GLN A 81 11.41 -25.96 -7.59
N ASN A 82 10.86 -25.81 -8.79
CA ASN A 82 10.59 -24.50 -9.37
C ASN A 82 9.55 -23.72 -8.57
N ASP A 83 8.49 -24.38 -8.09
CA ASP A 83 7.42 -23.73 -7.32
C ASP A 83 7.93 -23.26 -5.95
N LEU A 84 8.72 -24.08 -5.25
CA LEU A 84 9.34 -23.66 -3.99
C LEU A 84 10.32 -22.50 -4.20
N SER A 85 11.12 -22.55 -5.27
CA SER A 85 12.05 -21.48 -5.63
C SER A 85 11.31 -20.17 -5.93
N LEU A 86 10.23 -20.23 -6.72
CA LEU A 86 9.39 -19.08 -7.01
C LEU A 86 8.74 -18.53 -5.73
N PHE A 87 8.21 -19.39 -4.86
CA PHE A 87 7.65 -18.97 -3.57
C PHE A 87 8.66 -18.16 -2.75
N GLN A 88 9.89 -18.65 -2.62
CA GLN A 88 10.96 -17.95 -1.88
C GLN A 88 11.37 -16.62 -2.55
N GLN A 89 11.41 -16.56 -3.88
CA GLN A 89 11.70 -15.33 -4.61
C GLN A 89 10.61 -14.27 -4.44
N ILE A 90 9.34 -14.69 -4.52
CA ILE A 90 8.19 -13.81 -4.36
C ILE A 90 8.08 -13.28 -2.94
N ASP A 91 8.38 -14.09 -1.91
CA ASP A 91 8.41 -13.65 -0.50
C ASP A 91 9.33 -12.43 -0.29
N GLY A 92 10.53 -12.45 -0.87
CA GLY A 92 11.46 -11.32 -0.82
C GLY A 92 10.95 -10.08 -1.58
N ILE A 93 10.32 -10.29 -2.73
CA ILE A 93 9.73 -9.19 -3.53
C ILE A 93 8.53 -8.57 -2.80
N GLU A 94 7.65 -9.40 -2.24
CA GLU A 94 6.48 -8.97 -1.47
C GLU A 94 6.91 -8.11 -0.28
N ALA A 95 7.90 -8.56 0.50
CA ALA A 95 8.43 -7.79 1.62
C ALA A 95 8.95 -6.40 1.17
N ALA A 96 9.65 -6.32 0.05
CA ALA A 96 10.14 -5.04 -0.49
C ALA A 96 8.97 -4.13 -0.95
N LEU A 97 7.96 -4.69 -1.60
CA LEU A 97 6.78 -3.95 -2.06
C LEU A 97 5.92 -3.45 -0.89
N LEU A 98 5.72 -4.25 0.16
CA LEU A 98 5.01 -3.84 1.38
C LEU A 98 5.70 -2.67 2.07
N ASN A 99 7.04 -2.68 2.16
CA ASN A 99 7.80 -1.54 2.66
C ASN A 99 7.60 -0.27 1.82
N LEU A 100 7.57 -0.40 0.48
CA LEU A 100 7.30 0.72 -0.42
C LEU A 100 5.88 1.27 -0.27
N ILE A 101 4.89 0.38 -0.10
CA ILE A 101 3.50 0.74 0.17
C ILE A 101 3.42 1.53 1.48
N GLN A 102 4.07 1.05 2.55
CA GLN A 102 4.09 1.73 3.84
C GLN A 102 4.71 3.13 3.72
N LYS A 103 5.88 3.26 3.09
CA LYS A 103 6.51 4.56 2.85
C LYS A 103 5.59 5.51 2.08
N THR A 104 4.93 5.03 1.03
CA THR A 104 3.99 5.84 0.23
C THR A 104 2.79 6.28 1.06
N ALA A 105 2.25 5.39 1.90
CA ALA A 105 1.14 5.68 2.79
C ALA A 105 1.52 6.75 3.83
N ASP A 106 2.71 6.66 4.41
CA ASP A 106 3.21 7.64 5.39
C ASP A 106 3.39 9.02 4.76
N LEU A 107 4.01 9.11 3.58
CA LEU A 107 4.18 10.37 2.86
C LEU A 107 2.82 11.01 2.53
N LYS A 108 1.86 10.20 2.03
CA LYS A 108 0.50 10.67 1.76
C LYS A 108 -0.18 11.17 3.05
N ARG A 109 -0.01 10.46 4.17
CA ARG A 109 -0.60 10.82 5.46
C ARG A 109 -0.03 12.12 6.00
N ILE A 110 1.28 12.31 5.92
CA ILE A 110 1.95 13.54 6.35
C ILE A 110 1.47 14.72 5.50
N ALA A 111 1.55 14.62 4.17
CA ALA A 111 1.12 15.69 3.27
C ALA A 111 -0.37 16.03 3.45
N GLY A 112 -1.22 15.00 3.63
CA GLY A 112 -2.65 15.19 3.91
C GLY A 112 -2.92 15.87 5.25
N HIS A 113 -2.19 15.49 6.30
CA HIS A 113 -2.32 16.10 7.62
C HIS A 113 -1.89 17.58 7.60
N GLU A 114 -0.77 17.90 6.98
CA GLU A 114 -0.23 19.27 6.91
C GLU A 114 -1.13 20.20 6.08
N SER A 115 -1.56 19.72 4.91
CA SER A 115 -2.48 20.46 4.04
C SER A 115 -3.83 20.70 4.73
N TYR A 116 -4.39 19.67 5.37
CA TYR A 116 -5.68 19.78 6.04
C TYR A 116 -5.63 20.67 7.29
N ALA A 117 -4.59 20.53 8.13
CA ALA A 117 -4.42 21.40 9.29
C ALA A 117 -4.31 22.88 8.90
N THR A 118 -3.59 23.18 7.82
CA THR A 118 -3.48 24.54 7.28
C THR A 118 -4.83 25.02 6.77
N ALA A 119 -5.54 24.20 5.99
CA ALA A 119 -6.86 24.53 5.45
C ALA A 119 -7.90 24.84 6.56
N LEU A 120 -7.90 24.09 7.65
CA LEU A 120 -8.78 24.33 8.80
C LEU A 120 -8.52 25.69 9.46
N THR A 121 -7.27 26.11 9.56
CA THR A 121 -6.93 27.42 10.12
C THR A 121 -7.28 28.53 9.18
N VAL A 122 -7.02 28.38 7.87
CA VAL A 122 -7.46 29.33 6.86
C VAL A 122 -8.98 29.50 6.91
N TYR A 123 -9.76 28.41 7.03
CA TYR A 123 -11.21 28.49 7.20
C TYR A 123 -11.62 29.32 8.42
N LYS A 124 -11.01 29.10 9.59
CA LYS A 124 -11.26 29.90 10.80
C LYS A 124 -10.90 31.37 10.63
N ILE A 125 -9.84 31.68 9.89
CA ILE A 125 -9.47 33.06 9.57
C ILE A 125 -10.54 33.71 8.68
N TYR A 126 -11.05 32.99 7.67
CA TYR A 126 -12.15 33.50 6.83
C TYR A 126 -13.44 33.72 7.62
N ASP A 127 -13.76 32.84 8.59
CA ASP A 127 -14.88 33.02 9.51
C ASP A 127 -14.71 34.29 10.35
N ALA A 128 -13.57 34.44 11.03
CA ALA A 128 -13.28 35.63 11.82
C ALA A 128 -13.29 36.93 10.98
N ALA A 129 -12.72 36.90 9.78
CA ALA A 129 -12.72 38.04 8.86
C ALA A 129 -14.14 38.41 8.39
N ASN A 130 -14.99 37.41 8.13
CA ASN A 130 -16.39 37.63 7.80
C ASN A 130 -17.16 38.26 8.97
N GLN A 131 -16.95 37.76 10.20
CA GLN A 131 -17.57 38.34 11.41
C GLN A 131 -17.10 39.77 11.70
N ALA A 132 -15.84 40.09 11.41
CA ALA A 132 -15.28 41.43 11.53
C ALA A 132 -15.69 42.39 10.38
N GLY A 133 -16.48 41.92 9.40
CA GLY A 133 -16.94 42.74 8.28
C GLY A 133 -15.86 43.10 7.26
N ILE A 134 -14.77 42.32 7.16
CA ILE A 134 -13.71 42.56 6.18
C ILE A 134 -14.27 42.37 4.76
N PRO A 135 -14.19 43.39 3.88
CA PRO A 135 -14.69 43.29 2.52
C PRO A 135 -14.11 42.08 1.76
N GLY A 136 -14.96 41.32 1.09
CA GLY A 136 -14.57 40.13 0.31
C GLY A 136 -14.46 38.82 1.11
N ALA A 137 -14.47 38.85 2.45
CA ALA A 137 -14.37 37.63 3.27
C ALA A 137 -15.63 36.75 3.20
N LYS A 138 -16.82 37.37 3.10
CA LYS A 138 -18.12 36.65 3.13
C LYS A 138 -18.25 35.57 2.06
N GLN A 139 -17.92 35.88 0.81
CA GLN A 139 -18.06 34.92 -0.29
C GLN A 139 -17.13 33.71 -0.10
N GLY A 140 -15.90 33.95 0.35
CA GLY A 140 -14.93 32.89 0.66
C GLY A 140 -15.40 32.02 1.82
N PHE A 141 -15.85 32.64 2.92
CA PHE A 141 -16.41 31.94 4.07
C PHE A 141 -17.61 31.07 3.71
N ASP A 142 -18.63 31.63 3.03
CA ASP A 142 -19.86 30.89 2.70
C ASP A 142 -19.55 29.64 1.86
N LYS A 143 -18.61 29.74 0.91
CA LYS A 143 -18.14 28.61 0.10
C LYS A 143 -17.44 27.54 0.94
N LEU A 144 -16.52 27.95 1.81
CA LEU A 144 -15.76 27.03 2.65
C LEU A 144 -16.65 26.36 3.71
N LYS A 145 -17.58 27.12 4.31
CA LYS A 145 -18.56 26.63 5.28
C LYS A 145 -19.41 25.51 4.70
N SER A 146 -19.96 25.69 3.49
CA SER A 146 -20.72 24.64 2.82
C SER A 146 -19.94 23.33 2.67
N ARG A 147 -18.64 23.41 2.38
CA ARG A 147 -17.78 22.22 2.29
C ARG A 147 -17.44 21.64 3.65
N PHE A 148 -17.14 22.48 4.64
CA PHE A 148 -16.82 22.06 6.00
C PHE A 148 -18.00 21.33 6.65
N ASP A 149 -19.21 21.88 6.55
CA ASP A 149 -20.43 21.27 7.09
C ASP A 149 -20.76 19.92 6.42
N ALA A 150 -20.40 19.77 5.13
CA ALA A 150 -20.62 18.55 4.36
C ALA A 150 -19.61 17.42 4.64
N GLN A 151 -18.59 17.64 5.48
CA GLN A 151 -17.58 16.62 5.80
C GLN A 151 -18.12 15.47 6.67
N GLY A 152 -19.33 15.61 7.21
CA GLY A 152 -19.90 14.71 8.21
C GLY A 152 -19.27 14.94 9.58
N ARG A 153 -20.09 15.01 10.63
CA ARG A 153 -19.55 14.83 11.99
C ARG A 153 -19.08 13.38 12.11
N PRO A 154 -17.92 13.10 12.72
CA PRO A 154 -17.64 11.75 13.16
C PRO A 154 -18.82 11.32 14.03
N THR A 155 -19.58 10.32 13.58
CA THR A 155 -20.45 9.59 14.48
C THR A 155 -19.54 9.05 15.58
N GLU A 156 -19.73 9.50 16.81
CA GLU A 156 -19.14 8.86 17.97
C GLU A 156 -19.58 7.40 17.94
N THR A 157 -18.73 6.53 17.42
CA THR A 157 -18.85 5.10 17.65
C THR A 157 -18.46 4.89 19.11
N THR A 158 -19.44 4.98 19.99
CA THR A 158 -19.37 4.34 21.31
C THR A 158 -19.32 2.84 21.06
N ALA A 159 -18.14 2.25 21.20
CA ALA A 159 -17.92 0.82 21.43
C ALA A 159 -16.73 0.67 22.38
#